data_AF-A0A7C6LP01-F1
#
_entry.id   AF-A0A7C6LP01-F1
#
_cell.length_a   1.000
_cell.length_b   1.000
_cell.length_c   1.000
_cell.angle_alpha   90.00
_cell.angle_beta   90.00
_cell.angle_gamma   90.00
#
_symmetry.space_group_name_H-M   'P 1'
#
loop_
_entity.id
_entity.type
_entity.pdbx_description
1 polymer ?
#
loop_
_entity_poly.entity_id
_entity_poly.type
_entity_poly.pdbx_seq_one_letter_code
_entity_poly.pdbx_strand_id
1 'polypeptide(L)'
;MDTLLDYYRLNQEFKGFISNLIEEKREKIDSDLREVYLKTIGIFVGELIRFRRNEVGFRQIDMAAEIDVSTSFICDVERGKIWRNTFKVMQLMLALGINPVSIFSVAEKKVRALYRTRQSKLTH
;
A
#
# COMPACT_ATOMS: atom_id res chain seq x y z
N MET A 1 -22.80 -10.41 8.45
CA MET A 1 -21.58 -10.04 7.70
C MET A 1 -20.41 -10.36 8.62
N ASP A 2 -19.77 -11.51 8.40
CA ASP A 2 -18.79 -12.08 9.32
C ASP A 2 -17.40 -11.50 9.00
N THR A 3 -17.16 -10.28 9.51
CA THR A 3 -16.03 -9.41 9.19
C THR A 3 -14.67 -10.06 9.43
N LEU A 4 -14.59 -11.04 10.33
CA LEU A 4 -13.38 -11.82 10.60
C LEU A 4 -13.02 -12.78 9.45
N LEU A 5 -14.01 -13.43 8.84
CA LEU A 5 -13.82 -14.38 7.73
C LEU A 5 -13.42 -13.66 6.43
N ASP A 6 -14.04 -12.51 6.14
CA ASP A 6 -13.64 -11.64 5.05
C ASP A 6 -12.23 -11.07 5.26
N TYR A 7 -11.88 -10.73 6.50
CA TYR A 7 -10.55 -10.25 6.88
C TYR A 7 -9.45 -11.31 6.70
N TYR A 8 -9.67 -12.56 7.14
CA TYR A 8 -8.71 -13.65 6.94
C TYR A 8 -8.52 -13.99 5.46
N ARG A 9 -9.59 -13.97 4.66
CA ARG A 9 -9.49 -14.13 3.20
C ARG A 9 -8.71 -12.99 2.56
N LEU A 10 -8.99 -11.73 2.92
CA LEU A 10 -8.26 -10.57 2.41
C LEU A 10 -6.77 -10.65 2.75
N ASN A 11 -6.43 -11.12 3.95
CA ASN A 11 -5.04 -11.28 4.39
C ASN A 11 -4.32 -12.42 3.64
N GLN A 12 -5.01 -13.54 3.36
CA GLN A 12 -4.45 -14.65 2.57
C GLN A 12 -4.31 -14.29 1.09
N GLU A 13 -5.31 -13.64 0.50
CA GLU A 13 -5.24 -13.13 -0.88
C GLU A 13 -4.18 -12.03 -1.02
N PHE A 14 -4.05 -11.14 -0.04
CA PHE A 14 -3.02 -10.10 -0.05
C PHE A 14 -1.62 -10.68 0.16
N LYS A 15 -1.45 -11.66 1.06
CA LYS A 15 -0.17 -12.39 1.19
C LYS A 15 0.15 -13.17 -0.08
N GLY A 16 -0.83 -13.79 -0.71
CA GLY A 16 -0.69 -14.47 -2.00
C GLY A 16 -0.37 -13.47 -3.12
N PHE A 17 -0.99 -12.29 -3.12
CA PHE A 17 -0.73 -11.21 -4.08
C PHE A 17 0.67 -10.65 -3.92
N ILE A 18 1.10 -10.32 -2.70
CA ILE A 18 2.47 -9.84 -2.42
C ILE A 18 3.50 -10.93 -2.70
N SER A 19 3.20 -12.19 -2.34
CA SER A 19 4.08 -13.32 -2.65
C SER A 19 4.17 -13.54 -4.15
N ASN A 20 3.07 -13.58 -4.89
CA ASN A 20 3.06 -13.70 -6.34
C ASN A 20 3.73 -12.51 -7.02
N LEU A 21 3.53 -11.29 -6.52
CA LEU A 21 4.18 -10.08 -7.04
C LEU A 21 5.71 -10.11 -6.84
N ILE A 22 6.18 -10.78 -5.79
CA ILE A 22 7.59 -10.99 -5.49
C ILE A 22 8.15 -12.23 -6.23
N GLU A 23 7.36 -13.28 -6.37
CA GLU A 23 7.73 -14.59 -6.93
C GLU A 23 7.71 -14.61 -8.46
N GLU A 24 6.75 -13.93 -9.11
CA GLU A 24 6.61 -13.85 -10.58
C GLU A 24 7.83 -13.17 -11.25
N LYS A 25 8.73 -12.58 -10.45
CA LYS A 25 9.92 -11.88 -10.93
C LYS A 25 11.22 -12.24 -10.19
N ARG A 26 11.23 -13.37 -9.47
CA ARG A 26 12.39 -13.87 -8.71
C ARG A 26 13.62 -14.15 -9.58
N GLU A 27 13.45 -14.34 -10.89
CA GLU A 27 14.58 -14.58 -11.80
C GLU A 27 15.26 -13.29 -12.34
N LYS A 28 14.67 -12.09 -12.20
CA LYS A 28 15.25 -10.85 -12.80
C LYS A 28 14.98 -9.53 -12.04
N ILE A 29 14.60 -9.54 -10.77
CA ILE A 29 14.55 -8.30 -9.98
C ILE A 29 15.84 -8.17 -9.17
N ASP A 30 16.71 -7.29 -9.66
CA ASP A 30 17.79 -6.67 -8.89
C ASP A 30 17.22 -6.07 -7.58
N SER A 31 17.95 -6.17 -6.47
CA SER A 31 17.49 -5.71 -5.15
C SER A 31 17.03 -4.24 -5.16
N ASP A 32 17.64 -3.44 -6.03
CA ASP A 32 17.37 -2.03 -6.20
C ASP A 32 15.99 -1.77 -6.83
N LEU A 33 15.56 -2.63 -7.75
CA LEU A 33 14.24 -2.55 -8.38
C LEU A 33 13.13 -2.86 -7.37
N ARG A 34 13.38 -3.77 -6.43
CA ARG A 34 12.44 -4.11 -5.36
C ARG A 34 12.22 -2.92 -4.42
N GLU A 35 13.29 -2.23 -4.03
CA GLU A 35 13.19 -1.06 -3.16
C GLU A 35 12.45 0.10 -3.86
N VAL A 36 12.80 0.40 -5.11
CA VAL A 36 12.14 1.46 -5.90
C VAL A 36 10.66 1.13 -6.10
N TYR A 37 10.33 -0.13 -6.39
CA TYR A 37 8.96 -0.60 -6.54
C TYR A 37 8.15 -0.40 -5.25
N LEU A 38 8.65 -0.88 -4.11
CA LEU A 38 7.98 -0.76 -2.81
C LEU A 38 7.84 0.69 -2.37
N LYS A 39 8.86 1.52 -2.60
CA LYS A 39 8.83 2.95 -2.29
C LYS A 39 7.77 3.68 -3.13
N THR A 40 7.65 3.35 -4.41
CA THR A 40 6.68 3.99 -5.31
C THR A 40 5.23 3.63 -4.95
N ILE A 41 4.97 2.35 -4.63
CA ILE A 41 3.67 1.93 -4.09
C ILE A 41 3.41 2.63 -2.76
N GLY A 42 4.41 2.65 -1.88
CA GLY A 42 4.33 3.29 -0.57
C GLY A 42 3.88 4.74 -0.68
N ILE A 43 4.55 5.54 -1.51
CA ILE A 43 4.22 6.96 -1.72
C ILE A 43 2.78 7.10 -2.22
N PHE A 44 2.40 6.38 -3.27
CA PHE A 44 1.04 6.46 -3.84
C PHE A 44 -0.04 6.12 -2.82
N VAL A 45 0.14 5.03 -2.08
CA VAL A 45 -0.78 4.59 -1.03
C VAL A 45 -0.85 5.60 0.11
N GLY A 46 0.30 6.09 0.57
CA GLY A 46 0.39 7.06 1.66
C GLY A 46 -0.31 8.38 1.33
N GLU A 47 -0.12 8.88 0.11
CA GLU A 47 -0.80 10.09 -0.38
C GLU A 47 -2.32 9.91 -0.43
N LEU A 48 -2.79 8.75 -0.92
CA LEU A 48 -4.22 8.46 -0.97
C LEU A 48 -4.84 8.39 0.43
N ILE A 49 -4.18 7.71 1.37
CA ILE A 49 -4.61 7.66 2.78
C ILE A 49 -4.70 9.06 3.37
N ARG A 50 -3.65 9.88 3.17
CA ARG A 50 -3.62 11.26 3.66
C ARG A 50 -4.75 12.10 3.07
N PHE A 51 -4.96 12.00 1.76
CA PHE A 51 -6.02 12.72 1.05
C PHE A 51 -7.38 12.33 1.63
N ARG A 52 -7.69 11.04 1.67
CA ARG A 52 -8.96 10.54 2.17
C ARG A 52 -9.20 10.90 3.64
N ARG A 53 -8.18 10.79 4.50
CA ARG A 53 -8.27 11.21 5.92
C ARG A 53 -8.63 12.69 6.05
N ASN A 54 -8.01 13.56 5.25
CA ASN A 54 -8.33 14.98 5.28
C ASN A 54 -9.75 15.25 4.77
N GLU A 55 -10.20 14.55 3.72
CA GLU A 55 -11.58 14.69 3.21
C GLU A 55 -12.63 14.34 4.26
N VAL A 56 -12.40 13.32 5.10
CA VAL A 56 -13.31 12.95 6.18
C VAL A 56 -13.10 13.77 7.47
N GLY A 57 -12.19 14.76 7.46
CA GLY A 57 -11.99 15.68 8.58
C GLY A 57 -11.22 15.11 9.78
N PHE A 58 -10.62 13.92 9.67
CA PHE A 58 -9.86 13.32 10.77
C PHE A 58 -8.47 13.95 10.90
N ARG A 59 -8.04 14.32 12.10
CA ARG A 59 -6.61 14.60 12.35
C ARG A 59 -5.85 13.28 12.47
N GLN A 60 -4.53 13.32 12.27
CA GLN A 60 -3.70 12.12 12.41
C GLN A 60 -3.81 11.49 13.81
N ILE A 61 -3.91 12.30 14.87
CA ILE A 61 -4.05 11.83 16.25
C ILE A 61 -5.40 11.14 16.49
N ASP A 62 -6.49 11.68 15.92
CA ASP A 62 -7.83 11.10 16.08
C ASP A 62 -7.90 9.75 15.35
N MET A 63 -7.34 9.68 14.14
CA MET A 63 -7.25 8.43 13.37
C MET A 63 -6.35 7.40 14.06
N ALA A 64 -5.24 7.85 14.66
CA ALA A 64 -4.34 6.95 15.38
C ALA A 64 -5.05 6.29 16.59
N ALA A 65 -5.85 7.07 17.32
CA ALA A 65 -6.67 6.55 18.41
C ALA A 65 -7.74 5.56 17.92
N GLU A 66 -8.41 5.85 16.81
CA GLU A 66 -9.47 5.01 16.23
C GLU A 66 -8.99 3.59 15.91
N ILE A 67 -7.77 3.44 15.38
CA ILE A 67 -7.22 2.13 14.98
C ILE A 67 -6.16 1.58 15.93
N ASP A 68 -6.05 2.15 17.13
CA ASP A 68 -5.11 1.75 18.19
C ASP A 68 -3.66 1.64 17.68
N VAL A 69 -3.12 2.79 17.27
CA VAL A 69 -1.72 2.97 16.85
C VAL A 69 -1.18 4.32 17.31
N SER A 70 0.13 4.55 17.15
CA SER A 70 0.71 5.87 17.43
C SER A 70 0.45 6.88 16.30
N THR A 71 0.36 8.16 16.63
CA THR A 71 0.30 9.24 15.63
C THR A 71 1.50 9.21 14.68
N SER A 72 2.67 8.84 15.19
CA SER A 72 3.89 8.66 14.38
C SER A 72 3.73 7.54 13.34
N PHE A 73 2.98 6.49 13.64
CA PHE A 73 2.66 5.44 12.67
C PHE A 73 1.84 5.99 11.51
N ILE A 74 0.78 6.76 11.79
CA ILE A 74 -0.02 7.43 10.73
C ILE A 74 0.87 8.35 9.89
N CYS A 75 1.72 9.14 10.54
CA CYS A 75 2.66 10.04 9.86
C CYS A 75 3.63 9.29 8.93
N ASP A 76 4.17 8.17 9.38
CA ASP A 76 5.08 7.34 8.58
C ASP A 76 4.37 6.67 7.40
N VAL A 77 3.13 6.20 7.60
CA VAL A 77 2.29 5.62 6.53
C VAL A 77 1.97 6.66 5.46
N GLU A 78 1.60 7.88 5.85
CA GLU A 78 1.33 8.98 4.91
C GLU A 78 2.57 9.45 4.15
N ARG A 79 3.76 9.18 4.67
CA ARG A 79 5.06 9.38 3.98
C ARG A 79 5.49 8.17 3.15
N GLY A 80 4.65 7.14 3.08
CA GLY A 80 4.83 5.96 2.27
C GLY A 80 5.57 4.80 2.92
N LYS A 81 5.86 4.84 4.23
CA LYS A 81 6.49 3.73 4.96
C LYS A 81 5.48 2.64 5.35
N ILE A 82 4.73 2.15 4.37
CA ILE A 82 3.56 1.27 4.57
C ILE A 82 3.92 -0.18 4.97
N TRP A 83 5.20 -0.56 4.87
CA TRP A 83 5.68 -1.92 5.10
C TRP A 83 6.01 -2.24 6.56
N ARG A 84 6.06 -1.26 7.46
CA ARG A 84 6.36 -1.52 8.89
C ARG A 84 5.31 -2.41 9.55
N ASN A 85 4.05 -2.23 9.18
CA ASN A 85 2.94 -3.06 9.64
C ASN A 85 1.80 -2.99 8.62
N THR A 86 1.91 -3.82 7.57
CA THR A 86 0.92 -3.88 6.47
C THR A 86 -0.49 -4.17 6.98
N PHE A 87 -0.63 -4.93 8.06
CA PHE A 87 -1.92 -5.21 8.68
C PHE A 87 -2.59 -3.92 9.21
N LYS A 88 -1.88 -3.13 10.04
CA LYS A 88 -2.40 -1.85 10.54
C LYS A 88 -2.67 -0.84 9.41
N VAL A 89 -1.90 -0.88 8.32
CA VAL A 89 -2.20 -0.06 7.12
C VAL A 89 -3.52 -0.48 6.45
N MET A 90 -3.81 -1.78 6.35
CA MET A 90 -5.09 -2.25 5.82
C MET A 90 -6.25 -1.85 6.74
N GLN A 91 -6.08 -1.93 8.06
CA GLN A 91 -7.10 -1.45 9.00
C GLN A 91 -7.36 0.05 8.83
N LEU A 92 -6.31 0.86 8.66
CA LEU A 92 -6.42 2.29 8.38
C LEU A 92 -7.21 2.57 7.09
N MET A 93 -6.92 1.84 6.01
CA MET A 93 -7.66 1.96 4.75
C MET A 93 -9.14 1.63 4.94
N LEU A 94 -9.46 0.53 5.61
CA LEU A 94 -10.84 0.11 5.85
C LEU A 94 -11.59 1.13 6.71
N ALA A 95 -10.96 1.69 7.75
CA ALA A 95 -11.53 2.76 8.57
C ALA A 95 -11.84 4.04 7.76
N LEU A 96 -11.08 4.29 6.69
CA LEU A 96 -11.30 5.39 5.75
C LEU A 96 -12.29 5.04 4.61
N GLY A 97 -12.85 3.83 4.59
CA GLY A 97 -13.73 3.34 3.52
C GLY A 97 -12.98 3.04 2.22
N ILE A 98 -11.67 2.83 2.28
CA ILE A 98 -10.82 2.48 1.15
C ILE A 98 -10.70 0.95 1.09
N ASN A 99 -11.02 0.36 -0.06
CA ASN A 99 -10.76 -1.07 -0.29
C ASN A 99 -9.25 -1.29 -0.57
N PRO A 100 -8.51 -2.03 0.27
CA PRO A 100 -7.06 -2.19 0.09
C PRO A 100 -6.69 -2.87 -1.24
N VAL A 101 -7.42 -3.92 -1.62
CA VAL A 101 -7.14 -4.73 -2.82
C VAL A 101 -7.22 -3.88 -4.09
N SER A 102 -8.25 -3.04 -4.21
CA SER A 102 -8.40 -2.17 -5.38
C SER A 102 -7.25 -1.17 -5.49
N ILE A 103 -6.85 -0.56 -4.38
CA ILE A 103 -5.76 0.43 -4.36
C ILE A 103 -4.42 -0.21 -4.70
N PHE A 104 -4.10 -1.37 -4.14
CA PHE A 104 -2.84 -2.04 -4.46
C PHE A 104 -2.80 -2.51 -5.91
N SER A 105 -3.91 -2.97 -6.49
CA SER A 105 -4.00 -3.29 -7.92
C SER A 105 -3.75 -2.06 -8.81
N VAL A 106 -4.30 -0.90 -8.45
CA VAL A 106 -4.07 0.35 -9.17
C VAL A 106 -2.61 0.82 -9.02
N ALA A 107 -2.06 0.74 -7.81
CA ALA A 107 -0.67 1.11 -7.53
C ALA A 107 0.29 0.27 -8.39
N GLU A 108 0.08 -1.04 -8.45
CA GLU A 108 0.86 -1.94 -9.29
C GLU A 108 0.78 -1.57 -10.78
N LYS A 109 -0.42 -1.35 -11.33
CA LYS A 109 -0.59 -0.96 -12.73
C LYS A 109 0.17 0.33 -13.06
N LYS A 110 0.09 1.32 -12.17
CA LYS A 110 0.79 2.60 -12.31
C LYS A 110 2.30 2.42 -12.28
N VAL A 111 2.81 1.59 -11.38
CA VAL A 111 4.23 1.27 -11.29
C VAL A 111 4.71 0.51 -12.52
N ARG A 112 3.95 -0.49 -13.01
CA ARG A 112 4.27 -1.21 -14.25
C ARG A 112 4.31 -0.27 -15.46
N ALA A 113 3.40 0.70 -15.55
CA ALA A 113 3.42 1.72 -16.60
C ALA A 113 4.69 2.60 -16.53
N LEU A 114 5.05 3.08 -15.33
CA LEU A 114 6.27 3.88 -15.11
C LEU A 114 7.54 3.12 -15.54
N TYR A 115 7.64 1.83 -15.21
CA TYR A 115 8.77 1.00 -15.61
C TYR A 115 8.87 0.83 -17.12
N ARG A 116 7.75 0.59 -17.81
CA ARG A 116 7.73 0.46 -19.28
C ARG A 116 8.17 1.76 -19.97
N THR A 117 7.67 2.90 -19.51
CA THR A 117 8.08 4.21 -20.04
C THR A 117 9.56 4.48 -19.83
N ARG A 118 10.12 4.07 -18.68
CA ARG A 118 11.54 4.25 -18.37
C ARG A 118 12.43 3.36 -19.25
N GLN A 119 12.07 2.09 -19.45
CA GLN A 119 12.83 1.20 -20.35
C GLN A 119 12.81 1.68 -21.81
N SER A 120 11.67 2.16 -22.31
CA SER A 120 11.56 2.73 -23.67
C SER A 120 12.44 3.96 -23.90
N LYS A 121 12.75 4.74 -22.85
CA LYS A 121 13.64 5.91 -22.92
C LYS A 121 15.14 5.56 -22.80
N LEU A 122 15.47 4.34 -22.40
CA LEU A 122 16.86 3.85 -22.29
C LEU A 122 17.31 3.12 -23.57
N THR A 123 16.38 2.77 -24.45
CA THR A 123 16.63 2.07 -25.73
C THR A 123 16.68 3.00 -26.94
N HIS A 124 16.66 4.32 -26.73
CA HIS A 124 16.84 5.38 -27.72
C HIS A 124 17.91 6.34 -27.25
#